data_AF-A0A822A3D1-F1
#
_entry.id   AF-A0A822A3D1-F1
#
_cell.length_a   1.000
_cell.length_b   1.000
_cell.length_c   1.000
_cell.angle_alpha   90.00
_cell.angle_beta   90.00
_cell.angle_gamma   90.00
#
_symmetry.space_group_name_H-M   'P 1'
#
loop_
_entity.id
_entity.type
_entity.pdbx_description
1 polymer ?
#
loop_
_entity_poly.entity_id
_entity_poly.type
_entity_poly.pdbx_seq_one_letter_code
_entity_poly.pdbx_strand_id
1 'polypeptide(L)' 'NSCSAKIHTDVNGHLVKINDEHSHPSEKETIEVREFREKAKQRAVNETTPIPRIYDEECAII' A
#
# COMPACT_ATOMS: atom_id res chain seq x y z
N ASN A 1 -10.02 -9.79 18.65
CA ASN A 1 -10.62 -10.00 17.30
C ASN A 1 -9.94 -11.17 16.61
N SER A 2 -10.43 -12.40 16.81
CA SER A 2 -9.96 -13.59 16.09
C SER A 2 -10.85 -13.82 14.87
N CYS A 3 -10.36 -13.48 13.68
CA CYS A 3 -11.03 -13.80 12.43
C CYS A 3 -10.46 -15.10 11.85
N SER A 4 -11.33 -16.07 11.50
CA SER A 4 -10.92 -17.35 10.92
C SER A 4 -11.07 -17.42 9.39
N ALA A 5 -11.65 -16.39 8.77
CA ALA A 5 -11.87 -16.35 7.33
C ALA A 5 -10.54 -16.48 6.56
N LYS A 6 -10.52 -17.38 5.58
CA LYS A 6 -9.34 -17.65 4.74
C LYS A 6 -9.73 -17.54 3.27
N ILE A 7 -8.90 -16.85 2.51
CA ILE A 7 -9.07 -16.66 1.08
C ILE A 7 -7.91 -17.35 0.37
N HIS A 8 -8.24 -18.23 -0.59
CA HIS A 8 -7.27 -18.88 -1.46
C HIS A 8 -7.32 -18.21 -2.82
N THR A 9 -6.16 -17.72 -3.26
CA THR A 9 -5.98 -17.16 -4.61
C THR A 9 -5.00 -18.00 -5.40
N ASP A 10 -5.13 -17.97 -6.72
CA ASP A 10 -4.10 -18.52 -7.62
C ASP A 10 -2.87 -17.60 -7.69
N VAL A 11 -1.86 -18.00 -8.46
CA VAL A 11 -0.62 -17.20 -8.65
C VAL A 11 -0.85 -15.89 -9.41
N ASN A 12 -1.99 -15.76 -10.10
CA ASN A 12 -2.39 -14.56 -10.84
C ASN A 12 -3.28 -13.65 -9.99
N GLY A 13 -3.56 -14.03 -8.74
CA GLY A 13 -4.43 -13.28 -7.82
C GLY A 13 -5.93 -13.49 -8.04
N HIS A 14 -6.34 -14.46 -8.86
CA HIS A 14 -7.76 -14.79 -9.01
C HIS A 14 -8.27 -15.52 -7.78
N LEU A 15 -9.49 -15.20 -7.37
CA LEU A 15 -10.15 -15.86 -6.26
C LEU A 15 -10.49 -17.32 -6.64
N VAL A 16 -9.96 -18.28 -5.89
CA VAL A 16 -10.22 -19.70 -6.09
C VAL A 16 -11.26 -20.22 -5.09
N LYS A 17 -11.11 -19.83 -3.81
CA LYS A 17 -11.98 -20.31 -2.74
C LYS A 17 -11.98 -19.36 -1.55
N ILE A 18 -13.14 -19.22 -0.91
CA ILE A 18 -13.29 -18.60 0.40
C ILE A 18 -13.72 -19.70 1.39
N ASN A 19 -13.02 -19.81 2.52
CA ASN A 19 -13.42 -20.66 3.64
C ASN A 19 -13.78 -19.77 4.83
N ASP A 20 -14.88 -20.11 5.49
CA ASP A 20 -15.47 -19.37 6.62
C ASP A 20 -15.89 -17.93 6.27
N GLU A 21 -16.63 -17.30 7.19
CA GLU A 21 -17.13 -15.93 7.03
C GLU A 21 -16.40 -14.97 7.98
N HIS A 22 -16.25 -13.71 7.56
CA HIS A 22 -15.69 -12.68 8.43
C HIS A 22 -16.65 -12.39 9.57
N SER A 23 -16.16 -12.52 10.81
CA SER A 23 -16.93 -12.18 12.02
C SER A 23 -16.87 -10.69 12.37
N HIS A 24 -16.43 -9.85 11.44
CA HIS A 24 -16.22 -8.42 11.67
C HIS A 24 -16.42 -7.63 10.37
N PRO A 25 -16.82 -6.36 10.44
CA PRO A 25 -16.89 -5.49 9.27
C PRO A 25 -15.51 -5.21 8.70
N SER A 26 -15.47 -4.84 7.42
CA SER A 26 -14.28 -4.25 6.80
C SER A 26 -14.11 -2.81 7.30
N GLU A 27 -13.02 -2.51 7.99
CA GLU A 27 -12.71 -1.15 8.43
C GLU A 27 -12.11 -0.34 7.25
N LYS A 28 -12.95 0.39 6.51
CA LYS A 28 -12.54 1.12 5.29
C LYS A 28 -11.34 2.04 5.48
N GLU A 29 -11.30 2.78 6.58
CA GLU A 29 -10.17 3.68 6.90
C GLU A 29 -8.84 2.92 6.97
N THR A 30 -8.84 1.69 7.50
CA THR A 30 -7.60 0.88 7.59
C THR A 30 -7.13 0.38 6.22
N ILE A 31 -8.06 0.13 5.30
CA ILE A 31 -7.75 -0.30 3.94
C ILE A 31 -7.13 0.87 3.16
N GLU A 32 -7.74 2.06 3.23
CA GLU A 32 -7.26 3.26 2.54
C GLU A 32 -5.87 3.68 3.06
N VAL A 33 -5.66 3.64 4.39
CA VAL A 33 -4.35 3.93 4.99
C VAL A 33 -3.31 2.90 4.52
N ARG A 34 -3.68 1.62 4.40
CA ARG A 34 -2.76 0.58 3.89
C ARG A 34 -2.40 0.83 2.44
N GLU A 35 -3.37 1.14 1.58
CA GLU A 35 -3.13 1.47 0.17
C GLU A 35 -2.22 2.69 0.01
N PHE A 36 -2.46 3.74 0.79
CA PHE A 36 -1.61 4.93 0.78
C PHE A 36 -0.17 4.61 1.17
N ARG A 37 0.01 3.80 2.23
CA ARG A 37 1.35 3.36 2.68
C ARG A 37 2.09 2.57 1.60
N GLU A 38 1.42 1.65 0.92
CA GLU A 38 2.05 0.87 -0.16
C GLU A 38 2.44 1.76 -1.35
N LYS A 39 1.59 2.72 -1.73
CA LYS A 39 1.94 3.72 -2.77
C LYS A 39 3.14 4.57 -2.37
N ALA A 40 3.22 5.01 -1.12
CA ALA A 40 4.35 5.79 -0.61
C ALA A 40 5.66 4.98 -0.64
N LYS A 41 5.61 3.70 -0.25
CA LYS A 41 6.77 2.79 -0.34
C LYS A 41 7.23 2.61 -1.79
N GLN A 42 6.31 2.34 -2.71
CA GLN A 42 6.64 2.20 -4.13
C GLN A 42 7.28 3.46 -4.69
N ARG A 43 6.75 4.64 -4.34
CA ARG A 43 7.35 5.90 -4.74
C ARG A 43 8.77 6.06 -4.19
N ALA A 44 9.00 5.75 -2.92
CA ALA A 44 10.33 5.85 -2.31
C ALA A 44 11.37 4.93 -2.99
N VAL A 45 10.96 3.72 -3.39
CA VAL A 45 11.83 2.80 -4.15
C VAL A 45 12.13 3.32 -5.56
N ASN A 46 11.14 3.94 -6.20
CA ASN A 46 11.27 4.46 -7.57
C ASN A 46 11.78 5.90 -7.63
N GLU A 47 12.05 6.55 -6.50
CA GLU A 47 12.53 7.93 -6.45
C GLU A 47 13.99 7.96 -6.90
N THR A 48 14.21 8.50 -8.10
CA THR A 48 15.54 8.66 -8.69
C THR A 48 16.09 10.07 -8.54
N THR A 49 15.28 11.01 -8.03
CA THR A 49 15.70 12.39 -7.84
C THR A 49 16.60 12.48 -6.60
N PRO A 50 17.88 12.86 -6.76
CA PRO A 50 18.76 13.08 -5.62
C PRO A 50 18.24 14.28 -4.80
N ILE A 51 18.10 14.11 -3.49
CA ILE A 51 17.69 15.18 -2.55
C ILE A 51 18.47 16.50 -2.76
N PRO A 52 19.78 16.51 -3.07
CA PRO A 52 20.52 17.75 -3.32
C PRO A 52 19.97 18.60 -4.47
N ARG A 53 19.41 17.99 -5.53
CA ARG A 53 18.85 18.74 -6.68
C ARG A 53 17.65 19.61 -6.30
N ILE A 54 16.92 19.24 -5.25
CA ILE A 54 15.77 20.01 -4.76
C ILE A 54 16.23 21.34 -4.13
N TYR A 55 17.44 21.40 -3.57
CA TYR A 55 18.00 22.60 -2.96
C TYR A 55 18.77 23.47 -3.95
N ASP A 56 19.34 22.88 -5.02
CA ASP A 56 20.05 23.62 -6.06
C ASP A 56 19.12 24.60 -6.81
N GLU A 57 17.84 24.26 -6.98
CA GLU A 57 16.83 25.16 -7.59
C GLU A 57 16.53 26.38 -6.73
N GLU A 58 16.51 26.23 -5.40
CA GLU A 58 16.25 27.33 -4.46
C GLU A 58 17.47 28.25 -4.29
N CYS A 59 18.69 27.69 -4.34
CA CYS A 59 19.92 28.48 -4.25
C CYS A 59 20.24 29.26 -5.53
N ALA A 60 19.69 28.89 -6.69
CA ALA A 60 19.89 29.60 -7.95
C ALA A 60 19.03 30.87 -8.10
N ILE A 61 18.12 31.13 -7.15
CA ILE A 61 17.21 32.30 -7.14
C ILE A 61 17.76 33.47 -6.28
N ILE A 62 18.90 33.26 -5.59
CA ILE A 62 19.58 34.27 -4.76
C ILE A 62 20.83 34.78 -5.48
#